data_AF-A0A9E3FK90-F1
#
_entry.id   AF-A0A9E3FK90-F1
#
_cell.length_a   1.000
_cell.length_b   1.000
_cell.length_c   1.000
_cell.angle_alpha   90.00
_cell.angle_beta   90.00
_cell.angle_gamma   90.00
#
_symmetry.space_group_name_H-M   'P 1'
#
loop_
_entity.id
_entity.type
_entity.pdbx_description
1 polymer ?
#
loop_
_entity_poly.entity_id
_entity_poly.type
_entity_poly.pdbx_seq_one_letter_code
_entity_poly.pdbx_strand_id
1 'polypeptide(L)'
;MMNSGPLRIDWRDAHRLAEPYLAGRGGVIAVAGYPTSACNTYAKLLMHSLQERDPRNVALLLSPGDAACRSEDDLIVTLEEALGMEAFLPGGGSVSAVTGITAHGGSVNINDVNISGEPTAYEVSLAGNQRAKRIVEKGLNLTLRSNRVVLVLYNWHEMPRRTRDWFWSKLMGGGRLERLTGKGLLIVCAYTTDSGRPPHDGGAPTPELSILLRPSYDGQEREHARQDVAGILARAEGLEMEEALVTAGVLLREWSYEPQTAHVRLPWYLLNQF
;
A
#
# COMPACT_ATOMS: atom_id res chain seq x y z
N MET A 1 18.80 -26.85 -19.97
CA MET A 1 18.75 -26.65 -18.50
C MET A 1 19.32 -25.27 -18.22
N MET A 2 18.48 -24.30 -17.89
CA MET A 2 18.92 -22.94 -17.52
C MET A 2 19.09 -22.89 -16.01
N ASN A 3 20.30 -22.53 -15.57
CA ASN A 3 20.58 -22.19 -14.18
C ASN A 3 19.80 -20.93 -13.80
N SER A 4 18.63 -21.09 -13.20
CA SER A 4 17.86 -20.00 -12.59
C SER A 4 18.24 -19.87 -11.10
N GLY A 5 19.52 -19.66 -10.84
CA GLY A 5 19.93 -19.06 -9.56
C GLY A 5 19.52 -17.58 -9.59
N PRO A 6 19.04 -17.00 -8.48
CA PRO A 6 18.61 -15.61 -8.52
C PRO A 6 19.80 -14.70 -8.87
N LEU A 7 19.66 -13.91 -9.95
CA LEU A 7 20.60 -12.84 -10.25
C LEU A 7 20.54 -11.82 -9.11
N ARG A 8 21.70 -11.46 -8.58
CA ARG A 8 21.86 -10.32 -7.67
C ARG A 8 21.87 -9.06 -8.54
N ILE A 9 20.77 -8.30 -8.49
CA ILE A 9 20.55 -7.15 -9.39
C ILE A 9 20.90 -5.86 -8.65
N ASP A 10 21.56 -4.90 -9.31
CA ASP A 10 21.68 -3.53 -8.79
C ASP A 10 20.34 -2.79 -8.90
N TRP A 11 20.22 -1.60 -8.29
CA TRP A 11 18.92 -0.94 -8.21
C TRP A 11 18.48 -0.42 -9.57
N ARG A 12 19.43 -0.02 -10.42
CA ARG A 12 19.15 0.47 -11.77
C ARG A 12 18.60 -0.63 -12.68
N ASP A 13 19.21 -1.81 -12.67
CA ASP A 13 18.74 -2.96 -13.43
C ASP A 13 17.40 -3.46 -12.90
N ALA A 14 17.24 -3.51 -11.57
CA ALA A 14 15.98 -3.88 -10.94
C ALA A 14 14.86 -2.91 -11.36
N HIS A 15 15.18 -1.61 -11.42
CA HIS A 15 14.22 -0.58 -11.83
C HIS A 15 13.87 -0.69 -13.31
N ARG A 16 14.86 -0.95 -14.17
CA ARG A 16 14.66 -1.21 -15.60
C ARG A 16 13.73 -2.40 -15.84
N LEU A 17 13.81 -3.45 -15.01
CA LEU A 17 12.89 -4.59 -15.08
C LEU A 17 11.48 -4.24 -14.58
N ALA A 18 11.35 -3.33 -13.61
CA ALA A 18 10.08 -2.83 -13.11
C ALA A 18 9.40 -1.81 -14.04
N GLU A 19 10.15 -1.21 -14.97
CA GLU A 19 9.69 -0.14 -15.87
C GLU A 19 8.38 -0.46 -16.61
N PRO A 20 8.15 -1.66 -17.20
CA PRO A 20 6.89 -1.95 -17.87
C PRO A 20 5.68 -1.88 -16.93
N TYR A 21 5.87 -2.25 -15.67
CA TYR A 21 4.84 -2.21 -14.64
C TYR A 21 4.51 -0.76 -14.26
N LEU A 22 5.54 0.07 -14.06
CA LEU A 22 5.42 1.50 -13.78
C LEU A 22 4.79 2.28 -14.95
N ALA A 23 5.05 1.86 -16.19
CA ALA A 23 4.46 2.42 -17.40
C ALA A 23 2.98 2.03 -17.62
N GLY A 24 2.40 1.21 -16.73
CA GLY A 24 0.98 0.92 -16.71
C GLY A 24 0.56 -0.47 -17.16
N ARG A 25 1.50 -1.41 -17.34
CA ARG A 25 1.16 -2.84 -17.50
C ARG A 25 0.38 -3.36 -16.30
N GLY A 26 0.69 -2.85 -15.10
CA GLY A 26 0.25 -3.44 -13.84
C GLY A 26 0.86 -4.82 -13.63
N GLY A 27 0.57 -5.47 -12.51
CA GLY A 27 1.10 -6.79 -12.17
C GLY A 27 1.50 -6.89 -10.70
N VAL A 28 2.20 -7.98 -10.39
CA VAL A 28 2.71 -8.26 -9.04
C VAL A 28 4.23 -8.34 -9.07
N ILE A 29 4.89 -7.50 -8.28
CA ILE A 29 6.34 -7.50 -8.07
C ILE A 29 6.64 -7.94 -6.64
N ALA A 30 7.50 -8.93 -6.47
CA ALA A 30 8.09 -9.24 -5.17
C ALA A 30 9.45 -8.56 -5.05
N VAL A 31 9.66 -7.80 -3.98
CA VAL A 31 10.97 -7.26 -3.57
C VAL A 31 11.35 -7.99 -2.29
N ALA A 32 12.41 -8.78 -2.29
CA ALA A 32 12.84 -9.51 -1.11
C ALA A 32 14.31 -9.30 -0.81
N GLY A 33 14.66 -9.37 0.46
CA GLY A 33 16.01 -9.20 0.95
C GLY A 33 16.12 -9.65 2.40
N TYR A 34 17.31 -9.51 2.94
CA TYR A 34 17.64 -9.81 4.33
C TYR A 34 17.15 -8.68 5.25
N PRO A 35 17.13 -8.86 6.59
CA PRO A 35 16.77 -7.80 7.52
C PRO A 35 17.58 -6.51 7.34
N THR A 36 18.83 -6.64 6.90
CA THR A 36 19.73 -5.51 6.63
C THR A 36 19.62 -4.96 5.19
N SER A 37 18.71 -5.49 4.37
CA SER A 37 18.44 -5.01 3.01
C SER A 37 17.47 -3.84 3.01
N ALA A 38 17.67 -2.90 2.08
CA ALA A 38 16.82 -1.71 1.92
C ALA A 38 15.54 -1.99 1.10
N CYS A 39 14.80 -3.06 1.44
CA CYS A 39 13.56 -3.44 0.73
C CYS A 39 12.49 -2.36 0.80
N ASN A 40 12.28 -1.75 1.97
CA ASN A 40 11.34 -0.65 2.15
C ASN A 40 11.72 0.56 1.27
N THR A 41 12.99 0.95 1.31
CA THR A 41 13.53 2.07 0.53
C THR A 41 13.37 1.84 -0.97
N TYR A 42 13.66 0.64 -1.46
CA TYR A 42 13.46 0.32 -2.87
C TYR A 42 11.97 0.28 -3.26
N ALA A 43 11.08 -0.19 -2.38
CA ALA A 43 9.65 -0.14 -2.64
C ALA A 43 9.12 1.31 -2.70
N LYS A 44 9.62 2.20 -1.83
CA LYS A 44 9.34 3.64 -1.88
C LYS A 44 9.88 4.30 -3.16
N LEU A 45 11.03 3.86 -3.67
CA LEU A 45 11.52 4.29 -4.98
C LEU A 45 10.53 3.94 -6.09
N LEU A 46 9.97 2.72 -6.10
CA LEU A 46 8.95 2.34 -7.09
C LEU A 46 7.69 3.20 -6.98
N MET A 47 7.27 3.55 -5.76
CA MET A 47 6.15 4.47 -5.53
C MET A 47 6.44 5.86 -6.09
N HIS A 48 7.60 6.42 -5.74
CA HIS A 48 8.03 7.74 -6.20
C HIS A 48 8.11 7.80 -7.72
N SER A 49 8.76 6.83 -8.37
CA SER A 49 8.85 6.78 -9.83
C SER A 49 7.50 6.62 -10.54
N LEU A 50 6.47 6.11 -9.86
CA LEU A 50 5.11 6.13 -10.38
C LEU A 50 4.49 7.53 -10.26
N GLN A 51 4.66 8.19 -9.11
CA GLN A 51 4.09 9.52 -8.83
C GLN A 51 4.73 10.63 -9.68
N GLU A 52 6.04 10.54 -9.96
CA GLU A 52 6.71 11.51 -10.83
C GLU A 52 6.21 11.49 -12.27
N ARG A 53 5.71 10.34 -12.75
CA ARG A 53 5.11 10.25 -14.09
C ARG A 53 3.79 10.98 -14.20
N ASP A 54 3.00 10.93 -13.13
CA ASP A 54 1.75 11.64 -13.03
C ASP A 54 1.41 11.79 -11.54
N PRO A 55 1.36 13.02 -11.00
CA PRO A 55 1.08 13.25 -9.58
C PRO A 55 -0.32 12.79 -9.16
N ARG A 56 -1.21 12.48 -10.12
CA ARG A 56 -2.54 11.90 -9.87
C ARG A 56 -2.48 10.39 -9.63
N ASN A 57 -1.33 9.75 -9.86
CA ASN A 57 -1.14 8.34 -9.54
C ASN A 57 -1.21 8.13 -8.03
N VAL A 58 -1.91 7.08 -7.63
CA VAL A 58 -2.10 6.74 -6.21
C VAL A 58 -1.02 5.74 -5.81
N ALA A 59 -0.24 6.08 -4.79
CA ALA A 59 0.75 5.18 -4.20
C ALA A 59 0.47 5.02 -2.72
N LEU A 60 0.29 3.77 -2.27
CA LEU A 60 -0.01 3.45 -0.88
C LEU A 60 0.97 2.43 -0.33
N LEU A 61 1.57 2.74 0.81
CA LEU A 61 2.41 1.82 1.59
C LEU A 61 1.60 1.29 2.77
N LEU A 62 1.42 -0.02 2.83
CA LEU A 62 0.76 -0.72 3.91
C LEU A 62 1.79 -1.57 4.66
N SER A 63 1.94 -1.33 5.96
CA SER A 63 2.99 -1.93 6.80
C SER A 63 2.44 -2.28 8.20
N PRO A 64 2.82 -3.42 8.80
CA PRO A 64 2.41 -3.81 10.17
C PRO A 64 2.72 -2.77 11.24
N GLY A 65 3.78 -1.97 11.05
CA GLY A 65 4.17 -0.92 11.99
C GLY A 65 3.31 0.34 11.93
N ASP A 66 2.44 0.46 10.91
CA ASP A 66 1.61 1.65 10.71
C ASP A 66 0.28 1.53 11.48
N ALA A 67 -0.13 2.63 12.13
CA ALA A 67 -1.45 2.73 12.74
C ALA A 67 -2.57 2.51 11.71
N ALA A 68 -2.35 2.93 10.47
CA ALA A 68 -3.25 2.73 9.33
C ALA A 68 -3.51 1.25 8.97
N CYS A 69 -2.74 0.32 9.54
CA CYS A 69 -2.80 -1.11 9.22
C CYS A 69 -3.11 -2.01 10.43
N ARG A 70 -3.45 -1.44 11.60
CA ARG A 70 -3.64 -2.23 12.84
C ARG A 70 -4.86 -3.14 12.80
N SER A 71 -5.92 -2.74 12.11
CA SER A 71 -7.17 -3.48 12.00
C SER A 71 -7.70 -3.54 10.57
N GLU A 72 -8.71 -4.40 10.36
CA GLU A 72 -9.45 -4.48 9.10
C GLU A 72 -10.08 -3.11 8.76
N ASP A 73 -10.65 -2.41 9.75
CA ASP A 73 -11.28 -1.12 9.55
C ASP A 73 -10.27 -0.01 9.21
N ASP A 74 -9.10 0.02 9.86
CA ASP A 74 -8.05 0.99 9.56
C ASP A 74 -7.57 0.85 8.11
N LEU A 75 -7.40 -0.39 7.64
CA LEU A 75 -7.03 -0.67 6.26
C LEU A 75 -8.09 -0.19 5.26
N ILE A 76 -9.36 -0.43 5.56
CA ILE A 76 -10.47 0.03 4.71
C ILE A 76 -10.50 1.55 4.65
N VAL A 77 -10.40 2.24 5.79
CA VAL A 77 -10.40 3.71 5.85
C VAL A 77 -9.23 4.26 5.06
N THR A 78 -8.03 3.73 5.26
CA THR A 78 -6.82 4.15 4.56
C THR A 78 -6.96 3.99 3.05
N LEU A 79 -7.53 2.88 2.59
CA LEU A 79 -7.80 2.64 1.16
C LEU A 79 -8.88 3.58 0.61
N GLU A 80 -9.97 3.81 1.34
CA GLU A 80 -11.02 4.75 0.93
C GLU A 80 -10.48 6.18 0.82
N GLU A 81 -9.69 6.63 1.80
CA GLU A 81 -9.05 7.96 1.79
C GLU A 81 -8.06 8.11 0.63
N ALA A 82 -7.16 7.14 0.44
CA ALA A 82 -6.17 7.18 -0.63
C ALA A 82 -6.80 7.20 -2.03
N LEU A 83 -7.98 6.59 -2.17
CA LEU A 83 -8.73 6.54 -3.43
C LEU A 83 -9.74 7.70 -3.57
N GLY A 84 -9.77 8.65 -2.63
CA GLY A 84 -10.69 9.79 -2.65
C GLY A 84 -12.17 9.37 -2.61
N MET A 85 -12.47 8.25 -1.94
CA MET A 85 -13.83 7.73 -1.86
C MET A 85 -14.61 8.46 -0.77
N GLU A 86 -15.87 8.78 -1.06
CA GLU A 86 -16.78 9.32 -0.05
C GLU A 86 -16.95 8.34 1.12
N ALA A 87 -17.16 8.85 2.34
CA ALA A 87 -17.40 8.00 3.50
C ALA A 87 -18.55 7.02 3.24
N PHE A 88 -18.33 5.74 3.57
CA PHE A 88 -19.38 4.74 3.44
C PHE A 88 -20.44 4.98 4.52
N LEU A 89 -21.65 5.38 4.09
CA LEU A 89 -22.83 5.35 4.94
C LEU A 89 -23.51 3.99 4.76
N PRO A 90 -23.43 3.06 5.74
CA PRO A 90 -24.21 1.83 5.67
C PRO A 90 -25.68 2.21 5.54
N GLY A 91 -26.33 1.77 4.46
CA GLY A 91 -27.76 1.99 4.26
C GLY A 91 -28.52 1.51 5.49
N GLY A 92 -29.39 2.36 6.03
CA GLY A 92 -30.02 2.24 7.34
C GLY A 92 -30.35 0.81 7.75
N GLY A 93 -29.48 0.22 8.58
CA GLY A 93 -29.86 -0.95 9.36
C GLY A 93 -30.98 -0.52 10.29
N SER A 94 -32.04 -1.32 10.37
CA SER A 94 -33.04 -1.15 11.43
C SER A 94 -32.33 -1.42 12.75
N VAL A 95 -31.89 -0.35 13.43
CA VAL A 95 -31.50 -0.45 14.84
C VAL A 95 -32.75 -0.90 15.56
N SER A 96 -32.77 -2.15 16.01
CA SER A 96 -33.86 -2.66 16.83
C SER A 96 -33.72 -2.01 18.19
N ALA A 97 -34.31 -0.81 18.33
CA ALA A 97 -34.29 -0.07 19.57
C ALA A 97 -35.01 -0.89 20.64
N VAL A 98 -34.29 -1.28 21.69
CA VAL A 98 -34.92 -1.76 22.92
C VAL A 98 -35.52 -0.52 23.58
N THR A 99 -36.78 -0.23 23.28
CA THR A 99 -37.52 0.86 23.92
C THR A 99 -37.87 0.49 25.35
N GLY A 100 -37.00 0.83 26.30
CA GLY A 100 -37.35 0.93 27.72
C GLY A 100 -37.95 2.31 28.03
N ILE A 101 -39.18 2.58 27.59
CA ILE A 101 -39.87 3.82 27.94
C ILE A 101 -40.68 3.59 29.21
N THR A 102 -40.19 4.09 30.35
CA THR A 102 -40.98 4.20 31.58
C THR A 102 -41.40 5.65 31.75
N ALA A 103 -42.47 6.07 31.06
CA ALA A 103 -43.03 7.41 31.22
C ALA A 103 -44.17 7.37 32.24
N HIS A 104 -43.93 7.89 33.45
CA HIS A 104 -44.98 8.19 34.40
C HIS A 104 -45.54 9.59 34.12
N GLY A 105 -46.50 9.68 33.20
CA GLY A 105 -47.47 10.78 33.16
C GLY A 105 -47.03 12.12 32.53
N GLY A 106 -46.11 12.13 31.57
CA GLY A 106 -45.72 13.36 30.85
C GLY A 106 -45.24 13.12 29.42
N SER A 107 -45.30 14.16 28.58
CA SER A 107 -44.88 14.16 27.18
C SER A 107 -43.41 13.77 27.03
N VAL A 108 -43.12 12.74 26.21
CA VAL A 108 -41.76 12.28 25.92
C VAL A 108 -41.14 13.20 24.85
N ASN A 109 -40.03 13.87 25.16
CA ASN A 109 -39.26 14.58 24.14
C ASN A 109 -38.38 13.57 23.39
N ILE A 110 -38.23 13.74 22.07
CA ILE A 110 -37.38 12.87 21.22
C ILE A 110 -35.92 12.85 21.71
N ASN A 111 -35.46 13.91 22.39
CA ASN A 111 -34.14 14.00 23.00
C ASN A 111 -33.97 13.08 24.24
N ASP A 112 -35.05 12.54 24.80
CA ASP A 112 -35.01 11.60 25.94
C ASP A 112 -34.86 10.13 25.46
N VAL A 113 -34.84 9.89 24.15
CA VAL A 113 -34.65 8.56 23.56
C VAL A 113 -33.17 8.31 23.34
N ASN A 114 -32.53 7.64 24.31
CA ASN A 114 -31.18 7.14 24.13
C ASN A 114 -31.19 5.87 23.27
N ILE A 115 -30.85 6.00 21.99
CA ILE A 115 -30.69 4.85 21.08
C ILE A 115 -29.26 4.33 21.23
N SER A 116 -29.04 3.42 22.18
CA SER A 116 -27.80 2.63 22.23
C SER A 116 -28.04 1.28 21.55
N GLY A 117 -27.62 1.18 20.29
CA GLY A 117 -27.48 -0.08 19.58
C GLY A 117 -26.00 -0.32 19.32
N GLU A 118 -25.39 -1.31 19.98
CA GLU A 118 -24.10 -1.80 19.54
C GLU A 118 -24.34 -2.70 18.31
N PRO A 119 -23.70 -2.44 17.16
CA PRO A 119 -23.85 -3.28 16.00
C PRO A 119 -23.39 -4.70 16.33
N THR A 120 -24.16 -5.70 15.91
CA THR A 120 -23.78 -7.10 16.10
C THR A 120 -22.51 -7.43 15.30
N ALA A 121 -21.72 -8.41 15.75
CA ALA A 121 -20.52 -8.85 15.03
C ALA A 121 -20.81 -9.25 13.56
N TYR A 122 -22.04 -9.70 13.28
CA TYR A 122 -22.52 -10.01 11.93
C TYR A 122 -22.68 -8.75 11.07
N GLU A 123 -23.28 -7.68 11.61
CA GLU A 123 -23.49 -6.41 10.90
C GLU A 123 -22.17 -5.70 10.61
N VAL A 124 -21.22 -5.73 11.56
CA VAL A 124 -19.86 -5.21 11.36
C VAL A 124 -19.15 -5.95 10.23
N SER A 125 -19.22 -7.29 10.21
CA SER A 125 -18.64 -8.11 9.13
C SER A 125 -19.29 -7.85 7.77
N LEU A 126 -20.62 -7.70 7.73
CA LEU A 126 -21.36 -7.40 6.50
C LEU A 126 -20.98 -6.02 5.94
N ALA A 127 -20.88 -5.00 6.80
CA ALA A 127 -20.45 -3.66 6.43
C ALA A 127 -19.01 -3.68 5.90
N GLY A 128 -18.08 -4.36 6.57
CA GLY A 128 -16.70 -4.51 6.10
C GLY A 128 -16.60 -5.19 4.73
N ASN A 129 -17.41 -6.22 4.47
CA ASN A 129 -17.47 -6.89 3.16
C ASN A 129 -18.01 -5.99 2.05
N GLN A 130 -19.03 -5.18 2.35
CA GLN A 130 -19.59 -4.22 1.40
C GLN A 130 -18.61 -3.10 1.08
N ARG A 131 -17.90 -2.58 2.10
CA ARG A 131 -16.84 -1.58 1.94
C ARG A 131 -15.68 -2.12 1.09
N ALA A 132 -15.18 -3.33 1.39
CA ALA A 132 -14.13 -3.97 0.60
C ALA A 132 -14.54 -4.17 -0.87
N LYS A 133 -15.78 -4.60 -1.12
CA LYS A 133 -16.32 -4.71 -2.49
C LYS A 133 -16.36 -3.34 -3.18
N ARG A 134 -16.81 -2.30 -2.49
CA ARG A 134 -16.87 -0.93 -2.98
C ARG A 134 -15.48 -0.37 -3.32
N ILE A 135 -14.47 -0.62 -2.49
CA ILE A 135 -13.07 -0.24 -2.75
C ILE A 135 -12.60 -0.82 -4.08
N VAL A 136 -12.78 -2.13 -4.30
CA VAL A 136 -12.34 -2.79 -5.53
C VAL A 136 -13.15 -2.30 -6.74
N GLU A 137 -14.48 -2.39 -6.67
CA GLU A 137 -15.34 -2.21 -7.84
C GLU A 137 -15.54 -0.75 -8.24
N LYS A 138 -15.55 0.16 -7.26
CA LYS A 138 -15.69 1.60 -7.49
C LYS A 138 -14.36 2.30 -7.37
N GLY A 139 -13.71 2.25 -6.20
CA GLY A 139 -12.47 3.00 -5.96
C GLY A 139 -11.38 2.68 -6.97
N LEU A 140 -10.80 1.49 -6.86
CA LEU A 140 -9.67 1.08 -7.70
C LEU A 140 -10.03 1.02 -9.18
N ASN A 141 -11.15 0.41 -9.53
CA ASN A 141 -11.53 0.26 -10.94
C ASN A 141 -11.96 1.57 -11.62
N LEU A 142 -12.36 2.62 -10.89
CA LEU A 142 -12.54 3.97 -11.46
C LEU A 142 -11.20 4.69 -11.55
N THR A 143 -10.39 4.67 -10.49
CA THR A 143 -9.07 5.31 -10.49
C THR A 143 -8.20 4.79 -11.62
N LEU A 144 -8.19 3.46 -11.85
CA LEU A 144 -7.41 2.81 -12.91
C LEU A 144 -7.85 3.18 -14.34
N ARG A 145 -8.98 3.89 -14.53
CA ARG A 145 -9.38 4.40 -15.85
C ARG A 145 -8.60 5.64 -16.27
N SER A 146 -8.11 6.40 -15.29
CA SER A 146 -7.49 7.71 -15.53
C SER A 146 -6.08 7.80 -14.97
N ASN A 147 -5.79 7.07 -13.89
CA ASN A 147 -4.55 7.11 -13.15
C ASN A 147 -4.03 5.69 -12.91
N ARG A 148 -2.79 5.58 -12.43
CA ARG A 148 -2.21 4.32 -11.94
C ARG A 148 -2.35 4.21 -10.44
N VAL A 149 -2.34 2.97 -9.95
CA VAL A 149 -2.38 2.66 -8.53
C VAL A 149 -1.26 1.68 -8.22
N VAL A 150 -0.44 1.99 -7.22
CA VAL A 150 0.50 1.03 -6.61
C VAL A 150 0.14 0.79 -5.15
N LEU A 151 0.01 -0.49 -4.80
CA LEU A 151 -0.16 -0.96 -3.44
C LEU A 151 1.12 -1.66 -3.00
N VAL A 152 1.86 -1.07 -2.08
CA VAL A 152 3.04 -1.69 -1.47
C VAL A 152 2.63 -2.38 -0.17
N LEU A 153 2.82 -3.69 -0.12
CA LEU A 153 2.59 -4.53 1.05
C LEU A 153 3.96 -4.84 1.69
N TYR A 154 4.41 -4.00 2.61
CA TYR A 154 5.70 -4.15 3.29
C TYR A 154 5.57 -5.07 4.50
N ASN A 155 6.44 -6.08 4.59
CA ASN A 155 6.44 -7.11 5.64
C ASN A 155 5.06 -7.66 5.97
N TRP A 156 4.22 -7.83 4.94
CA TRP A 156 2.83 -8.23 5.11
C TRP A 156 2.64 -9.58 5.81
N HIS A 157 3.67 -10.43 5.76
CA HIS A 157 3.73 -11.70 6.47
C HIS A 157 3.73 -11.56 8.00
N GLU A 158 4.13 -10.40 8.53
CA GLU A 158 4.15 -10.06 9.96
C GLU A 158 2.80 -9.48 10.45
N MET A 159 1.87 -9.15 9.53
CA MET A 159 0.53 -8.69 9.90
C MET A 159 -0.21 -9.72 10.76
N PRO A 160 -1.09 -9.29 11.68
CA PRO A 160 -1.96 -10.22 12.40
C PRO A 160 -2.68 -11.15 11.42
N ARG A 161 -2.60 -12.47 11.67
CA ARG A 161 -3.11 -13.50 10.75
C ARG A 161 -4.55 -13.22 10.31
N ARG A 162 -5.42 -12.79 11.23
CA ARG A 162 -6.81 -12.43 10.92
C ARG A 162 -6.90 -11.31 9.87
N THR A 163 -6.18 -10.21 10.07
CA THR A 163 -6.15 -9.07 9.14
C THR A 163 -5.58 -9.46 7.78
N ARG A 164 -4.50 -10.26 7.80
CA ARG A 164 -3.86 -10.78 6.59
C ARG A 164 -4.80 -11.69 5.79
N ASP A 165 -5.41 -12.67 6.45
CA ASP A 165 -6.34 -13.63 5.84
C ASP A 165 -7.60 -12.91 5.34
N TRP A 166 -8.08 -11.89 6.08
CA TRP A 166 -9.17 -11.01 5.62
C TRP A 166 -8.79 -10.25 4.35
N PHE A 167 -7.63 -9.60 4.32
CA PHE A 167 -7.14 -8.85 3.15
C PHE A 167 -7.07 -9.78 1.93
N TRP A 168 -6.45 -10.95 2.09
CA TRP A 168 -6.35 -11.93 1.02
C TRP A 168 -7.70 -12.48 0.61
N SER A 169 -8.65 -12.69 1.52
CA SER A 169 -9.98 -13.20 1.21
C SER A 169 -10.88 -12.17 0.52
N LYS A 170 -10.85 -10.91 0.97
CA LYS A 170 -11.87 -9.90 0.63
C LYS A 170 -11.46 -8.94 -0.47
N LEU A 171 -10.19 -8.55 -0.49
CA LEU A 171 -9.66 -7.65 -1.50
C LEU A 171 -9.03 -8.47 -2.64
N MET A 172 -8.21 -9.46 -2.32
CA MET A 172 -7.54 -10.28 -3.33
C MET A 172 -8.37 -11.48 -3.79
N GLY A 173 -9.11 -12.09 -2.87
CA GLY A 173 -9.84 -13.34 -3.07
C GLY A 173 -10.98 -13.21 -4.07
N GLY A 174 -11.22 -14.29 -4.82
CA GLY A 174 -12.17 -14.31 -5.92
C GLY A 174 -11.69 -13.57 -7.18
N GLY A 175 -10.39 -13.29 -7.31
CA GLY A 175 -9.76 -12.68 -8.48
C GLY A 175 -10.04 -11.18 -8.63
N ARG A 176 -10.35 -10.48 -7.54
CA ARG A 176 -10.80 -9.08 -7.57
C ARG A 176 -9.67 -8.10 -7.87
N LEU A 177 -8.67 -8.02 -6.99
CA LEU A 177 -7.45 -7.24 -7.26
C LEU A 177 -6.61 -7.85 -8.37
N GLU A 178 -6.55 -9.19 -8.49
CA GLU A 178 -5.84 -9.87 -9.58
C GLU A 178 -6.37 -9.48 -10.96
N ARG A 179 -7.69 -9.32 -11.15
CA ARG A 179 -8.23 -8.79 -12.42
C ARG A 179 -7.85 -7.33 -12.67
N LEU A 180 -7.62 -6.56 -11.61
CA LEU A 180 -7.20 -5.17 -11.72
C LEU A 180 -5.72 -5.02 -12.05
N THR A 181 -4.88 -6.03 -11.78
CA THR A 181 -3.47 -5.98 -12.22
C THR A 181 -3.37 -5.93 -13.74
N GLY A 182 -4.20 -6.69 -14.45
CA GLY A 182 -4.36 -6.58 -15.91
C GLY A 182 -4.94 -5.26 -16.41
N LYS A 183 -5.40 -4.37 -15.51
CA LYS A 183 -5.87 -3.00 -15.82
C LYS A 183 -4.88 -1.92 -15.39
N GLY A 184 -3.68 -2.30 -14.97
CA GLY A 184 -2.64 -1.34 -14.55
C GLY A 184 -2.50 -1.16 -13.04
N LEU A 185 -3.17 -1.96 -12.20
CA LEU A 185 -2.86 -2.02 -10.76
C LEU A 185 -1.49 -2.68 -10.57
N LEU A 186 -0.61 -2.02 -9.85
CA LEU A 186 0.66 -2.58 -9.42
C LEU A 186 0.58 -2.99 -7.96
N ILE A 187 0.92 -4.24 -7.65
CA ILE A 187 1.08 -4.72 -6.28
C ILE A 187 2.55 -5.01 -6.07
N VAL A 188 3.16 -4.35 -5.09
CA VAL A 188 4.56 -4.58 -4.70
C VAL A 188 4.55 -5.25 -3.33
N CYS A 189 4.93 -6.52 -3.28
CA CYS A 189 5.11 -7.21 -2.02
C CYS A 189 6.57 -7.10 -1.60
N ALA A 190 6.85 -6.31 -0.57
CA ALA A 190 8.20 -6.06 -0.08
C ALA A 190 8.45 -6.84 1.22
N TYR A 191 9.52 -7.63 1.26
CA TYR A 191 9.82 -8.54 2.36
C TYR A 191 11.26 -8.40 2.81
N THR A 192 11.45 -8.28 4.12
CA THR A 192 12.73 -8.57 4.77
C THR A 192 12.60 -9.90 5.51
N THR A 193 13.34 -10.93 5.10
CA THR A 193 13.33 -12.24 5.76
C THR A 193 14.74 -12.76 5.98
N ASP A 194 14.94 -13.60 6.99
CA ASP A 194 16.26 -14.21 7.26
C ASP A 194 16.81 -15.00 6.06
N SER A 195 15.91 -15.52 5.20
CA SER A 195 16.27 -16.27 4.00
C SER A 195 16.62 -15.38 2.80
N GLY A 196 16.34 -14.08 2.87
CA GLY A 196 16.45 -13.16 1.72
C GLY A 196 15.43 -13.42 0.61
N ARG A 197 14.40 -14.25 0.87
CA ARG A 197 13.40 -14.68 -0.12
C ARG A 197 11.98 -14.36 0.35
N PRO A 198 11.03 -14.18 -0.59
CA PRO A 198 9.62 -14.04 -0.25
C PRO A 198 9.13 -15.27 0.53
N PRO A 199 8.36 -15.09 1.62
CA PRO A 199 7.77 -16.20 2.34
C PRO A 199 6.72 -16.91 1.48
N HIS A 200 6.57 -18.23 1.67
CA HIS A 200 5.47 -19.00 1.11
C HIS A 200 4.18 -18.73 1.89
N ASP A 201 3.61 -17.54 1.71
CA ASP A 201 2.29 -17.20 2.25
C ASP A 201 1.21 -17.70 1.27
N GLY A 202 0.47 -18.75 1.65
CA GLY A 202 -0.51 -19.47 0.82
C GLY A 202 -1.72 -18.66 0.31
N GLY A 203 -1.73 -17.35 0.47
CA GLY A 203 -2.74 -16.43 -0.06
C GLY A 203 -2.19 -15.25 -0.86
N ALA A 204 -0.86 -15.05 -0.88
CA ALA A 204 -0.25 -13.98 -1.67
C ALA A 204 -0.29 -14.33 -3.16
N PRO A 205 -0.51 -13.36 -4.06
CA PRO A 205 -0.49 -13.60 -5.49
C PRO A 205 0.92 -13.99 -5.94
N THR A 206 1.00 -14.83 -6.97
CA THR A 206 2.29 -15.22 -7.54
C THR A 206 2.93 -13.99 -8.22
N PRO A 207 4.17 -13.63 -7.85
CA PRO A 207 4.83 -12.50 -8.48
C PRO A 207 5.18 -12.80 -9.94
N GLU A 208 4.96 -11.82 -10.83
CA GLU A 208 5.43 -11.87 -12.21
C GLU A 208 6.91 -11.50 -12.31
N LEU A 209 7.39 -10.66 -11.38
CA LEU A 209 8.78 -10.24 -11.27
C LEU A 209 9.23 -10.39 -9.81
N SER A 210 10.41 -11.00 -9.60
CA SER A 210 11.04 -11.09 -8.28
C SER A 210 12.40 -10.39 -8.31
N ILE A 211 12.55 -9.37 -7.46
CA ILE A 211 13.76 -8.58 -7.26
C ILE A 211 14.36 -9.00 -5.92
N LEU A 212 15.56 -9.55 -5.94
CA LEU A 212 16.29 -9.90 -4.72
C LEU A 212 17.38 -8.86 -4.45
N LEU A 213 17.23 -8.15 -3.34
CA LEU A 213 18.18 -7.14 -2.90
C LEU A 213 19.36 -7.77 -2.16
N ARG A 214 20.46 -7.02 -2.12
CA ARG A 214 21.71 -7.44 -1.49
C ARG A 214 21.56 -7.52 0.04
N PRO A 215 22.26 -8.44 0.73
CA PRO A 215 22.12 -8.61 2.17
C PRO A 215 22.51 -7.37 2.99
N SER A 216 23.51 -6.60 2.58
CA SER A 216 23.96 -5.42 3.33
C SER A 216 23.48 -4.12 2.70
N TYR A 217 23.05 -3.18 3.56
CA TYR A 217 22.82 -1.77 3.23
C TYR A 217 23.73 -0.87 4.07
N ASP A 218 25.04 -1.14 3.94
CA ASP A 218 26.14 -0.42 4.59
C ASP A 218 26.48 0.90 3.88
N GLY A 219 27.52 1.60 4.33
CA GLY A 219 27.91 2.88 3.75
C GLY A 219 28.27 2.82 2.25
N GLN A 220 28.85 1.72 1.79
CA GLN A 220 29.19 1.54 0.39
C GLN A 220 27.95 1.25 -0.45
N GLU A 221 27.08 0.36 0.02
CA GLU A 221 25.82 0.02 -0.67
C GLU A 221 24.84 1.21 -0.66
N ARG A 222 24.86 2.07 0.36
CA ARG A 222 24.12 3.33 0.38
C ARG A 222 24.59 4.30 -0.70
N GLU A 223 25.91 4.42 -0.90
CA GLU A 223 26.45 5.29 -1.94
C GLU A 223 26.16 4.74 -3.34
N HIS A 224 26.26 3.42 -3.54
CA HIS A 224 25.83 2.80 -4.80
C HIS A 224 24.34 3.00 -5.05
N ALA A 225 23.48 2.78 -4.05
CA ALA A 225 22.05 3.04 -4.16
C ALA A 225 21.77 4.52 -4.48
N ARG A 226 22.54 5.46 -3.90
CA ARG A 226 22.44 6.89 -4.22
C ARG A 226 22.75 7.17 -5.68
N GLN A 227 23.82 6.58 -6.22
CA GLN A 227 24.20 6.73 -7.63
C GLN A 227 23.19 6.05 -8.58
N ASP A 228 22.62 4.92 -8.18
CA ASP A 228 21.59 4.24 -8.95
C ASP A 228 20.29 5.05 -8.99
N VAL A 229 19.82 5.53 -7.84
CA VAL A 229 18.64 6.40 -7.73
C VAL A 229 18.87 7.69 -8.50
N ALA A 230 20.01 8.35 -8.35
CA ALA A 230 20.34 9.55 -9.12
C ALA A 230 20.30 9.29 -10.64
N GLY A 231 20.84 8.15 -11.09
CA GLY A 231 20.77 7.76 -12.50
C GLY A 231 19.33 7.48 -12.98
N ILE A 232 18.46 7.00 -12.10
CA ILE A 232 17.03 6.82 -12.39
C ILE A 232 16.35 8.18 -12.52
N LEU A 233 16.54 9.08 -11.55
CA LEU A 233 15.95 10.42 -11.52
C LEU A 233 16.43 11.26 -12.72
N ALA A 234 17.74 11.32 -12.97
CA ALA A 234 18.31 12.05 -14.11
C ALA A 234 17.72 11.59 -15.45
N ARG A 235 17.42 10.30 -15.59
CA ARG A 235 16.79 9.75 -16.80
C ARG A 235 15.30 10.02 -16.88
N ALA A 236 14.58 9.91 -15.76
CA ALA A 236 13.13 10.01 -15.71
C ALA A 236 12.65 11.47 -15.77
N GLU A 237 13.35 12.36 -15.08
CA GLU A 237 12.99 13.77 -14.88
C GLU A 237 13.85 14.72 -15.70
N GLY A 238 14.94 14.23 -16.32
CA GLY A 238 15.87 15.08 -17.06
C GLY A 238 16.72 15.96 -16.15
N LEU A 239 16.85 15.62 -14.86
CA LEU A 239 17.72 16.32 -13.93
C LEU A 239 19.19 16.20 -14.34
N GLU A 240 19.94 17.25 -14.09
CA GLU A 240 21.40 17.18 -14.13
C GLU A 240 21.90 16.21 -13.05
N MET A 241 22.97 15.46 -13.35
CA MET A 241 23.44 14.39 -12.46
C MET A 241 23.78 14.89 -11.05
N GLU A 242 24.31 16.10 -10.93
CA GLU A 242 24.63 16.71 -9.63
C GLU A 242 23.37 16.93 -8.77
N GLU A 243 22.31 17.47 -9.38
CA GLU A 243 21.01 17.67 -8.73
C GLU A 243 20.37 16.33 -8.36
N ALA A 244 20.38 15.37 -9.30
CA ALA A 244 19.84 14.03 -9.06
C ALA A 244 20.56 13.32 -7.89
N LEU A 245 21.87 13.51 -7.73
CA LEU A 245 22.66 12.97 -6.63
C LEU A 245 22.31 13.59 -5.28
N VAL A 246 21.95 14.88 -5.25
CA VAL A 246 21.46 15.56 -4.05
C VAL A 246 20.07 15.04 -3.69
N THR A 247 19.15 15.02 -4.65
CA THR A 247 17.77 14.54 -4.47
C THR A 247 17.76 13.08 -4.00
N ALA A 248 18.53 12.20 -4.65
CA ALA A 248 18.69 10.81 -4.21
C ALA A 248 19.19 10.71 -2.75
N GLY A 249 20.12 11.56 -2.34
CA GLY A 249 20.64 11.60 -0.97
C GLY A 249 19.64 12.08 0.07
N VAL A 250 18.65 12.90 -0.31
CA VAL A 250 17.53 13.31 0.54
C VAL A 250 16.53 12.16 0.65
N LEU A 251 16.07 11.65 -0.49
CA LEU A 251 15.07 10.56 -0.56
C LEU A 251 15.52 9.32 0.21
N LEU A 252 16.75 8.85 -0.02
CA LEU A 252 17.27 7.67 0.69
C LEU A 252 17.36 7.87 2.20
N ARG A 253 17.63 9.10 2.67
CA ARG A 253 17.64 9.43 4.11
C ARG A 253 16.25 9.35 4.69
N GLU A 254 15.29 10.03 4.08
CA GLU A 254 13.89 10.03 4.52
C GLU A 254 13.27 8.63 4.50
N TRP A 255 13.65 7.83 3.51
CA TRP A 255 13.10 6.49 3.33
C TRP A 255 13.75 5.43 4.21
N SER A 256 14.99 5.65 4.66
CA SER A 256 15.74 4.77 5.58
C SER A 256 15.32 4.88 7.04
N TYR A 257 14.45 5.84 7.39
CA TYR A 257 13.92 6.00 8.74
C TYR A 257 12.77 5.00 8.97
N GLU A 258 12.94 4.05 9.90
CA GLU A 258 11.86 3.22 10.42
C GLU A 258 10.97 4.02 11.39
N PRO A 259 9.64 3.77 11.42
CA PRO A 259 8.68 4.74 11.92
C PRO A 259 8.60 4.74 13.44
N GLN A 260 8.90 5.88 14.06
CA GLN A 260 8.03 6.34 15.14
C GLN A 260 7.15 7.44 14.58
N THR A 261 5.87 7.10 14.41
CA THR A 261 4.74 8.05 14.42
C THR A 261 4.92 9.32 13.57
N ALA A 262 4.53 9.28 12.31
CA ALA A 262 3.79 10.37 11.67
C ALA A 262 3.47 9.97 10.23
N HIS A 263 2.23 10.25 9.82
CA HIS A 263 1.88 10.35 8.42
C HIS A 263 2.90 11.23 7.70
N VAL A 264 3.78 10.65 6.89
CA VAL A 264 4.37 11.41 5.79
C VAL A 264 3.29 11.47 4.71
N ARG A 265 2.30 12.34 4.92
CA ARG A 265 1.73 13.04 3.78
C ARG A 265 2.91 13.82 3.22
N LEU A 266 3.49 13.40 2.10
CA LEU A 266 4.20 14.35 1.26
C LEU A 266 3.14 15.40 0.90
N PRO A 267 3.21 16.61 1.46
CA PRO A 267 2.25 17.63 1.11
C PRO A 267 2.54 18.02 -0.33
N TRP A 268 1.54 17.95 -1.20
CA TRP A 268 1.67 18.29 -2.62
C TRP A 268 2.27 19.70 -2.87
N TYR A 269 2.26 20.57 -1.85
CA TYR A 269 2.80 21.92 -1.91
C TYR A 269 4.31 22.03 -1.65
N LEU A 270 5.01 20.96 -1.23
CA LEU A 270 6.48 20.99 -1.07
C LEU A 270 7.25 20.64 -2.36
N LEU A 271 6.58 20.19 -3.42
CA LEU A 271 7.17 19.90 -4.74
C LEU A 271 7.02 21.05 -5.75
N ASN A 272 6.49 22.22 -5.34
CA ASN A 272 6.26 23.38 -6.22
C ASN A 272 7.06 24.63 -5.81
N GLN A 273 8.24 24.48 -5.20
CA GLN A 273 9.11 25.62 -4.85
C GLN A 273 10.54 25.55 -5.41
N PHE A 274 10.78 24.74 -6.44
CA PHE A 274 11.95 24.87 -7.32
C PHE A 274 11.51 24.69 -8.78
#